data_AF-A0A516NWJ8-F1
#
_entry.id   AF-A0A516NWJ8-F1
#
_cell.length_a   1.000
_cell.length_b   1.000
_cell.length_c   1.000
_cell.angle_alpha   90.00
_cell.angle_beta   90.00
_cell.angle_gamma   90.00
#
_symmetry.space_group_name_H-M   'P 1'
#
loop_
_entity.id
_entity.type
_entity.pdbx_description
1 polymer ?
#
loop_
_entity_poly.entity_id
_entity_poly.type
_entity_poly.pdbx_seq_one_letter_code
_entity_poly.pdbx_strand_id
1 'polypeptide(L)'
;MLRAGVAATSVTAALVGFTGPATALPSDQATIFSTTLTRIPGPSCAAIINATVVPQPRSGEFGVRVRITQDGDFCSTYRVAVRWRNLDTDRENGQSHQVNERGEIQQAPDGVITGFGMGPGAGRVEARIVTLYDDGSQRELEHISGTASFTLG
;
A
#
# COMPACT_ATOMS: atom_id res chain seq x y z
N MET A 1 -53.17 -47.73 17.46
CA MET A 1 -52.38 -46.95 18.44
C MET A 1 -51.76 -45.77 17.71
N LEU A 2 -52.29 -44.56 17.93
CA LEU A 2 -51.73 -43.31 17.39
C LEU A 2 -50.57 -42.84 18.28
N ARG A 3 -49.46 -42.42 17.67
CA ARG A 3 -48.59 -41.39 18.24
C ARG A 3 -48.20 -40.39 17.16
N ALA A 4 -48.47 -39.14 17.48
CA ALA A 4 -48.27 -37.96 16.68
C ALA A 4 -46.79 -37.55 16.57
N GLY A 5 -46.50 -36.78 15.53
CA GLY A 5 -45.31 -35.93 15.42
C GLY A 5 -45.51 -34.95 14.28
N VAL A 6 -45.97 -33.74 14.59
CA VAL A 6 -46.04 -32.60 13.66
C VAL A 6 -44.83 -31.72 13.92
N ALA A 7 -44.11 -31.33 12.87
CA ALA A 7 -43.53 -30.00 12.73
C ALA A 7 -43.13 -29.78 11.27
N ALA A 8 -43.86 -28.90 10.60
CA ALA A 8 -43.44 -28.28 9.35
C ALA A 8 -42.39 -27.22 9.64
N THR A 9 -41.37 -27.10 8.80
CA THR A 9 -40.71 -25.80 8.55
C THR A 9 -40.44 -25.64 7.08
N SER A 10 -40.83 -24.46 6.63
CA SER A 10 -40.93 -23.98 5.26
C SER A 10 -39.88 -22.89 5.02
N VAL A 11 -39.68 -22.58 3.72
CA VAL A 11 -39.21 -21.31 3.15
C VAL A 11 -37.69 -21.11 2.97
N THR A 12 -37.28 -21.27 1.70
CA THR A 12 -36.74 -20.25 0.78
C THR A 12 -35.72 -19.20 1.25
N ALA A 13 -34.60 -19.18 0.52
CA ALA A 13 -33.78 -18.05 0.07
C ALA A 13 -33.20 -17.05 1.07
N ALA A 14 -31.88 -16.85 0.97
CA ALA A 14 -31.33 -15.52 0.69
C ALA A 14 -29.89 -15.65 0.17
N LEU A 15 -29.66 -15.17 -1.07
CA LEU A 15 -28.37 -14.62 -1.47
C LEU A 15 -28.05 -13.47 -0.50
N VAL A 16 -27.28 -13.73 0.54
CA VAL A 16 -26.62 -12.64 1.27
C VAL A 16 -25.30 -12.37 0.56
N GLY A 17 -25.40 -11.61 -0.51
CA GLY A 17 -24.28 -10.79 -0.96
C GLY A 17 -23.85 -9.96 0.23
N PHE A 18 -22.69 -10.29 0.79
CA PHE A 18 -22.10 -9.59 1.91
C PHE A 18 -21.59 -8.23 1.41
N THR A 19 -22.50 -7.28 1.15
CA THR A 19 -22.17 -5.86 1.07
C THR A 19 -22.21 -5.29 2.48
N GLY A 20 -21.47 -5.92 3.40
CA GLY A 20 -21.04 -5.22 4.60
C GLY A 20 -20.01 -4.17 4.18
N PRO A 21 -19.90 -3.04 4.90
CA PRO A 21 -18.72 -2.21 4.74
C PRO A 21 -17.51 -3.11 4.96
N ALA A 22 -16.69 -3.30 3.93
CA ALA A 22 -15.46 -4.06 4.04
C ALA A 22 -14.63 -3.36 5.12
N THR A 23 -14.50 -3.95 6.29
CA THR A 23 -13.61 -3.46 7.34
C THR A 23 -12.27 -4.17 7.19
N ALA A 24 -11.15 -3.47 7.43
CA ALA A 24 -9.84 -4.12 7.59
C ALA A 24 -9.98 -5.40 8.40
N LEU A 25 -9.43 -6.51 7.91
CA LEU A 25 -9.44 -7.73 8.69
C LEU A 25 -8.32 -7.62 9.73
N PRO A 26 -8.53 -8.07 10.98
CA PRO A 26 -7.45 -8.16 11.98
C PRO A 26 -6.25 -9.02 11.52
N SER A 27 -6.43 -9.82 10.46
CA SER A 27 -5.39 -10.61 9.82
C SER A 27 -4.51 -9.83 8.84
N ASP A 28 -4.89 -8.60 8.45
CA ASP A 28 -4.06 -7.75 7.59
C ASP A 28 -2.83 -7.31 8.39
N GLN A 29 -1.75 -8.09 8.30
CA GLN A 29 -0.54 -7.87 9.10
C GLN A 29 0.25 -6.65 8.62
N ALA A 30 0.71 -5.85 9.59
CA ALA A 30 1.73 -4.83 9.34
C ALA A 30 3.02 -5.50 8.84
N THR A 31 3.27 -5.36 7.54
CA THR A 31 4.42 -5.96 6.85
C THR A 31 5.49 -4.89 6.61
N ILE A 32 6.75 -5.20 6.93
CA ILE A 32 7.86 -4.27 6.76
C ILE A 32 8.48 -4.46 5.37
N PHE A 33 8.72 -3.38 4.66
CA PHE A 33 9.48 -3.41 3.41
C PHE A 33 10.97 -3.54 3.71
N SER A 34 11.71 -4.20 2.82
CA SER A 34 13.16 -4.00 2.79
C SER A 34 13.48 -2.52 2.60
N THR A 35 14.61 -2.07 3.15
CA THR A 35 15.02 -0.68 3.06
C THR A 35 15.32 -0.28 1.62
N THR A 36 14.79 0.87 1.20
CA THR A 36 15.15 1.49 -0.08
C THR A 36 16.34 2.41 0.14
N LEU A 37 17.32 2.33 -0.76
CA LEU A 37 18.46 3.25 -0.81
C LEU A 37 18.46 3.94 -2.17
N THR A 38 18.54 5.27 -2.20
CA THR A 38 18.49 6.03 -3.44
C THR A 38 19.54 7.12 -3.47
N ARG A 39 20.09 7.39 -4.66
CA ARG A 39 20.72 8.67 -4.96
C ARG A 39 19.62 9.64 -5.36
N ILE A 40 19.58 10.81 -4.73
CA ILE A 40 18.58 11.86 -5.02
C ILE A 40 19.24 13.01 -5.76
N PRO A 41 18.49 13.82 -6.53
CA PRO A 41 19.08 14.92 -7.29
C PRO A 41 19.75 15.94 -6.36
N GLY A 42 20.99 16.30 -6.70
CA GLY A 42 21.87 17.15 -5.90
C GLY A 42 23.34 16.73 -6.08
N PRO A 43 24.32 17.54 -5.66
CA PRO A 43 25.74 17.25 -5.86
C PRO A 43 26.20 15.95 -5.20
N SER A 44 25.72 15.67 -3.98
CA SER A 44 26.11 14.52 -3.17
C SER A 44 24.98 14.08 -2.23
N CYS A 45 23.76 13.94 -2.75
CA CYS A 45 22.60 13.63 -1.92
C CYS A 45 22.13 12.18 -2.04
N ALA A 46 21.76 11.59 -0.90
CA ALA A 46 21.18 10.25 -0.82
C ALA A 46 19.99 10.23 0.15
N ALA A 47 19.13 9.22 0.01
CA ALA A 47 18.06 8.97 0.97
C ALA A 47 17.93 7.49 1.30
N ILE A 48 17.67 7.23 2.58
CA ILE A 48 17.25 5.95 3.12
C ILE A 48 15.74 6.04 3.36
N ILE A 49 14.99 5.12 2.76
CA ILE A 49 13.53 5.09 2.90
C ILE A 49 13.13 3.75 3.51
N ASN A 50 12.57 3.83 4.71
CA ASN A 50 11.98 2.69 5.41
C ASN A 50 10.47 2.77 5.31
N ALA A 51 9.82 1.63 5.08
CA ALA A 51 8.39 1.59 4.86
C ALA A 51 7.75 0.39 5.59
N THR A 52 6.52 0.59 6.06
CA THR A 52 5.70 -0.44 6.67
C THR A 52 4.27 -0.35 6.14
N VAL A 53 3.70 -1.49 5.76
CA VAL A 53 2.29 -1.61 5.41
C VAL A 53 1.46 -1.31 6.65
N VAL A 54 0.45 -0.45 6.49
CA VAL A 54 -0.52 -0.13 7.53
C VAL A 54 -1.91 -0.60 7.10
N PRO A 55 -2.64 -1.34 7.97
CA PRO A 55 -4.01 -1.76 7.68
C PRO A 55 -4.90 -0.55 7.35
N GLN A 56 -5.85 -0.73 6.43
CA GLN A 56 -6.79 0.32 6.03
C GLN A 56 -8.21 -0.03 6.44
N PRO A 57 -9.08 0.96 6.77
CA PRO A 57 -10.45 0.68 7.15
C PRO A 57 -11.25 -0.13 6.12
N ARG A 58 -10.82 -0.20 4.86
CA ARG A 58 -11.46 -0.96 3.79
C ARG A 58 -10.67 -2.22 3.45
N SER A 59 -11.36 -3.36 3.32
CA SER A 59 -10.70 -4.60 2.88
C SER A 59 -10.26 -4.51 1.42
N GLY A 60 -9.21 -5.26 1.09
CA GLY A 60 -8.50 -5.15 -0.19
C GLY A 60 -7.73 -3.84 -0.40
N GLU A 61 -7.62 -2.96 0.60
CA GLU A 61 -6.81 -1.75 0.59
C GLU A 61 -5.63 -1.87 1.56
N PHE A 62 -4.51 -1.22 1.24
CA PHE A 62 -3.40 -1.05 2.16
C PHE A 62 -2.84 0.38 2.07
N GLY A 63 -2.28 0.86 3.16
CA GLY A 63 -1.48 2.09 3.19
C GLY A 63 -0.02 1.75 3.46
N VAL A 64 0.86 2.71 3.23
CA VAL A 64 2.28 2.57 3.55
C VAL A 64 2.72 3.76 4.39
N ARG A 65 3.20 3.48 5.60
CA ARG A 65 3.92 4.47 6.40
C ARG A 65 5.36 4.52 5.95
N VAL A 66 5.82 5.68 5.52
CA VAL A 66 7.16 5.91 4.99
C VAL A 66 7.93 6.84 5.94
N ARG A 67 9.16 6.46 6.24
CA ARG A 67 10.12 7.30 6.95
C ARG A 67 11.33 7.52 6.05
N ILE A 68 11.60 8.79 5.77
CA ILE A 68 12.71 9.22 4.93
C ILE A 68 13.81 9.78 5.83
N THR A 69 15.05 9.39 5.56
CA THR A 69 16.25 10.00 6.14
C THR A 69 17.15 10.37 4.99
N GLN A 70 17.35 11.68 4.78
CA GLN A 70 18.23 12.20 3.75
C GLN A 70 19.59 12.57 4.35
N ASP A 71 20.61 12.50 3.50
CA ASP A 71 21.96 12.94 3.78
C ASP A 71 22.52 13.71 2.58
N GLY A 72 23.36 14.72 2.87
CA GLY A 72 23.97 15.61 1.88
C GLY A 72 23.45 17.06 1.91
N ASP A 73 24.16 17.94 1.20
CA ASP A 73 23.85 19.37 1.07
C ASP A 73 23.24 19.69 -0.31
N PHE A 74 22.37 20.70 -0.37
CA PHE A 74 21.71 21.18 -1.60
C PHE A 74 20.90 20.10 -2.34
N CYS A 75 20.22 19.25 -1.58
CA CYS A 75 19.33 18.25 -2.14
C CYS A 75 18.12 18.91 -2.79
N SER A 76 17.69 18.37 -3.94
CA SER A 76 16.52 18.86 -4.67
C SER A 76 15.30 17.97 -4.40
N THR A 77 14.14 18.44 -4.85
CA THR A 77 12.91 17.64 -4.79
C THR A 77 13.02 16.37 -5.64
N TYR A 78 12.31 15.34 -5.20
CA TYR A 78 12.14 14.09 -5.91
C TYR A 78 10.77 13.51 -5.55
N ARG A 79 10.40 12.37 -6.11
CA ARG A 79 9.17 11.68 -5.73
C ARG A 79 9.46 10.32 -5.13
N VAL A 80 8.71 9.96 -4.08
CA VAL A 80 8.63 8.58 -3.59
C VAL A 80 7.34 7.97 -4.12
N ALA A 81 7.43 6.75 -4.63
CA ALA A 81 6.31 6.04 -5.21
C ALA A 81 6.17 4.64 -4.60
N VAL A 82 4.93 4.25 -4.34
CA VAL A 82 4.57 2.87 -4.04
C VAL A 82 3.95 2.30 -5.30
N ARG A 83 4.53 1.22 -5.82
CA ARG A 83 3.97 0.44 -6.92
C ARG A 83 3.59 -0.94 -6.39
N TRP A 84 2.49 -1.49 -6.85
CA TRP A 84 2.04 -2.80 -6.43
C TRP A 84 1.47 -3.61 -7.59
N ARG A 85 1.47 -4.93 -7.40
CA ARG A 85 0.81 -5.92 -8.26
C ARG A 85 0.05 -6.91 -7.40
N ASN A 86 -1.22 -7.12 -7.70
CA ASN A 86 -2.00 -8.22 -7.16
C ASN A 86 -1.68 -9.46 -8.01
N LEU A 87 -1.05 -10.46 -7.39
CA LEU A 87 -0.55 -11.67 -8.03
C LEU A 87 -1.67 -12.67 -8.37
N ASP A 88 -2.88 -12.48 -7.84
CA ASP A 88 -4.05 -13.31 -8.13
C ASP A 88 -4.85 -12.79 -9.32
N THR A 89 -4.90 -11.47 -9.50
CA THR A 89 -5.71 -10.81 -10.55
C THR A 89 -4.88 -10.18 -11.67
N ASP A 90 -3.57 -10.16 -11.50
CA ASP A 90 -2.60 -9.47 -12.36
C ASP A 90 -2.79 -7.95 -12.49
N ARG A 91 -3.60 -7.36 -11.61
CA ARG A 91 -3.77 -5.91 -11.56
C ARG A 91 -2.52 -5.27 -10.99
N GLU A 92 -2.10 -4.18 -11.59
CA GLU A 92 -1.02 -3.34 -11.08
C GLU A 92 -1.43 -1.88 -11.05
N ASN A 93 -0.87 -1.15 -10.11
CA ASN A 93 -1.02 0.29 -10.00
C ASN A 93 0.12 0.88 -9.17
N GLY A 94 0.11 2.18 -9.02
CA GLY A 94 0.93 2.88 -8.06
C GLY A 94 0.51 4.33 -7.98
N GLN A 95 1.06 5.04 -7.01
CA GLN A 95 1.00 6.49 -7.00
C GLN A 95 2.37 7.02 -6.59
N SER A 96 2.53 8.35 -6.57
CA SER A 96 3.77 9.00 -6.12
C SER A 96 3.47 10.30 -5.39
N HIS A 97 4.24 10.61 -4.36
CA HIS A 97 4.21 11.91 -3.68
C HIS A 97 5.56 12.60 -3.82
N GLN A 98 5.50 13.93 -3.89
CA GLN A 98 6.68 14.77 -3.86
C GLN A 98 7.28 14.76 -2.45
N VAL A 99 8.60 14.67 -2.41
CA VAL A 99 9.44 14.86 -1.23
C VAL A 99 10.22 16.16 -1.44
N ASN A 100 10.14 17.06 -0.47
CA ASN A 100 10.87 18.32 -0.53
C ASN A 100 12.37 18.15 -0.25
N GLU A 101 13.11 19.25 -0.30
CA GLU A 101 14.56 19.31 -0.07
C GLU A 101 14.98 18.92 1.35
N ARG A 102 14.02 18.81 2.28
CA ARG A 102 14.22 18.43 3.69
C ARG A 102 13.80 16.99 4.00
N GLY A 103 13.28 16.26 3.01
CA GLY A 103 12.90 14.86 3.16
C GLY A 103 11.48 14.68 3.67
N GLU A 104 10.68 15.74 3.62
CA GLU A 104 9.30 15.76 4.07
C GLU A 104 8.36 15.50 2.88
N ILE A 105 7.34 14.67 3.11
CA ILE A 105 6.33 14.36 2.10
C ILE A 105 5.25 15.44 2.17
N GLN A 106 5.13 16.27 1.12
CA GLN A 106 4.30 17.49 1.16
C GLN A 106 2.79 17.23 1.39
N GLN A 107 2.30 16.04 1.04
CA GLN A 107 0.88 15.66 1.13
C GLN A 107 0.59 14.58 2.19
N ALA A 108 1.61 14.15 2.93
CA ALA A 108 1.50 13.13 3.98
C ALA A 108 2.27 13.59 5.23
N PRO A 109 1.74 14.55 6.01
CA PRO A 109 2.44 15.15 7.14
C PRO A 109 2.71 14.16 8.29
N ASP A 110 1.95 13.06 8.37
CA ASP A 110 2.18 11.95 9.31
C ASP A 110 3.17 10.88 8.75
N GLY A 111 3.71 11.13 7.55
CA GLY A 111 4.52 10.18 6.79
C GLY A 111 3.72 8.97 6.30
N VAL A 112 2.40 8.96 6.46
CA VAL A 112 1.56 7.85 6.00
C VAL A 112 1.01 8.20 4.62
N ILE A 113 1.50 7.45 3.66
CA ILE A 113 0.97 7.44 2.31
C ILE A 113 -0.19 6.43 2.30
N THR A 114 -1.41 6.91 2.53
CA THR A 114 -2.62 6.08 2.46
C THR A 114 -3.12 5.96 1.02
N GLY A 115 -3.68 4.81 0.67
CA GLY A 115 -4.45 4.67 -0.57
C GLY A 115 -3.68 4.82 -1.89
N PHE A 116 -2.46 4.29 -1.97
CA PHE A 116 -1.72 4.26 -3.24
C PHE A 116 -2.29 3.20 -4.19
N GLY A 117 -3.30 3.60 -4.96
CA GLY A 117 -4.08 2.78 -5.89
C GLY A 117 -5.37 2.32 -5.22
N MET A 118 -6.52 2.71 -5.76
CA MET A 118 -7.81 2.17 -5.30
C MET A 118 -7.76 0.65 -5.38
N GLY A 119 -7.78 0.00 -4.22
CA GLY A 119 -8.06 -1.42 -4.03
C GLY A 119 -7.29 -2.37 -4.95
N PRO A 120 -6.06 -2.79 -4.56
CA PRO A 120 -5.50 -4.05 -5.04
C PRO A 120 -6.52 -5.18 -5.04
N GLY A 121 -7.49 -5.12 -4.14
CA GLY A 121 -8.49 -6.14 -3.92
C GLY A 121 -7.94 -7.24 -3.03
N ALA A 122 -8.81 -8.12 -2.59
CA ALA A 122 -8.39 -9.30 -1.85
C ALA A 122 -7.39 -10.13 -2.69
N GLY A 123 -6.42 -10.73 -2.02
CA GLY A 123 -5.41 -11.59 -2.63
C GLY A 123 -3.97 -11.27 -2.23
N ARG A 124 -3.03 -11.96 -2.88
CA ARG A 124 -1.59 -11.76 -2.70
C ARG A 124 -1.13 -10.49 -3.40
N VAL A 125 -0.45 -9.61 -2.68
CA VAL A 125 0.09 -8.35 -3.20
C VAL A 125 1.61 -8.36 -3.06
N GLU A 126 2.29 -7.98 -4.13
CA GLU A 126 3.69 -7.58 -4.11
C GLU A 126 3.75 -6.06 -4.28
N ALA A 127 4.49 -5.38 -3.41
CA ALA A 127 4.66 -3.94 -3.43
C ALA A 127 6.13 -3.56 -3.39
N ARG A 128 6.47 -2.45 -4.06
CA ARG A 128 7.81 -1.87 -4.11
C ARG A 128 7.77 -0.37 -3.85
N ILE A 129 8.79 0.11 -3.14
CA ILE A 129 9.10 1.53 -2.98
C ILE A 129 10.16 1.89 -4.00
N VAL A 130 9.85 2.87 -4.85
CA VAL A 130 10.78 3.41 -5.84
C VAL A 130 10.86 4.92 -5.70
N THR A 131 11.91 5.50 -6.25
CA THR A 131 12.13 6.95 -6.25
C THR A 131 12.21 7.45 -7.68
N LEU A 132 11.60 8.60 -7.95
CA LEU A 132 11.44 9.16 -9.29
C LEU A 132 11.97 10.60 -9.35
N TYR A 133 12.37 11.03 -10.54
CA TYR A 133 12.54 12.44 -10.81
C TYR A 133 11.21 13.19 -10.65
N ASP A 134 11.29 14.42 -10.13
CA ASP A 134 10.15 15.31 -9.97
C ASP A 134 9.98 16.24 -11.18
N ASP A 135 10.03 15.65 -12.37
CA ASP A 135 9.93 16.32 -13.68
C ASP A 135 8.71 15.83 -14.49
N GLY A 136 7.84 15.03 -13.88
CA GLY A 136 6.68 14.41 -14.52
C GLY A 136 7.00 13.21 -15.42
N SER A 137 8.27 12.86 -15.63
CA SER A 137 8.68 11.82 -16.59
C SER A 137 8.44 10.38 -16.14
N GLN A 138 8.08 10.17 -14.87
CA GLN A 138 8.02 8.84 -14.22
C GLN A 138 9.35 8.06 -14.26
N ARG A 139 10.46 8.71 -14.65
CA ARG A 139 11.78 8.09 -14.69
C ARG A 139 12.26 7.84 -13.27
N GLU A 140 12.71 6.62 -13.03
CA GLU A 140 13.29 6.23 -11.75
C GLU A 140 14.67 6.85 -11.56
N LEU A 141 14.98 7.20 -10.31
CA LEU A 141 16.33 7.56 -9.87
C LEU A 141 17.18 6.29 -9.75
N GLU A 142 18.49 6.45 -9.61
CA GLU A 142 19.36 5.34 -9.22
C GLU A 142 19.01 4.91 -7.79
N HIS A 143 18.49 3.69 -7.63
CA HIS A 143 18.08 3.18 -6.32
C HIS A 143 18.07 1.65 -6.25
N ILE A 144 18.10 1.15 -5.01
CA ILE A 144 17.74 -0.21 -4.64
C ILE A 144 16.33 -0.15 -4.06
N SER A 145 15.35 -0.77 -4.72
CA SER A 145 13.95 -0.71 -4.30
C SER A 145 13.71 -1.53 -3.03
N GLY A 146 12.97 -0.95 -2.09
CA GLY A 146 12.40 -1.69 -0.97
C GLY A 146 11.19 -2.50 -1.44
N THR A 147 11.04 -3.73 -0.97
CA THR A 147 9.99 -4.65 -1.41
C THR A 147 9.28 -5.30 -0.22
N ALA A 148 7.99 -5.58 -0.38
CA ALA A 148 7.19 -6.36 0.56
C ALA A 148 6.18 -7.23 -0.19
N SER A 149 5.84 -8.38 0.39
CA SER A 149 4.76 -9.24 -0.07
C SER A 149 3.84 -9.59 1.09
N PHE A 150 2.54 -9.50 0.87
CA PHE A 150 1.52 -9.72 1.90
C PHE A 150 0.19 -10.15 1.26
N THR A 151 -0.78 -10.51 2.08
CA THR A 151 -2.14 -10.88 1.63
C THR A 151 -3.13 -9.91 2.22
N LEU A 152 -4.07 -9.44 1.39
CA LEU A 152 -5.21 -8.63 1.79
C LEU A 152 -6.47 -9.49 1.73
N GLY A 153 -7.34 -9.39 2.73
CA GLY A 153 -8.65 -10.06 2.68
C GLY A 153 -9.80 -9.13 2.34
#